data_AF-A0A377U2T8-F1
#
_entry.id   AF-A0A377U2T8-F1
#
_cell.length_a   1.000
_cell.length_b   1.000
_cell.length_c   1.000
_cell.angle_alpha   90.00
_cell.angle_beta   90.00
_cell.angle_gamma   90.00
#
_symmetry.space_group_name_H-M   'P 1'
#
loop_
_entity.id
_entity.type
_entity.pdbx_description
1 polymer ?
#
loop_
_entity_poly.entity_id
_entity_poly.type
_entity_poly.pdbx_seq_one_letter_code
_entity_poly.pdbx_strand_id
1 'polypeptide(L)'
;MADLDDIKEGKDFGIDRPQQNTLYTLKGCGSLDWGMQSRLARIFNPHSNRTVMLAFDHGYFQGPTTGLERIDLSIAPLFADTDVLMCTRGVLRSPGTGGHQ
;
A
#
# COMPACT_ATOMS: atom_id res chain seq x y z
N MET A 1 -49.04 1.50 36.32
CA MET A 1 -47.57 1.60 36.36
C MET A 1 -47.05 0.43 35.56
N ALA A 2 -46.70 0.68 34.30
CA ALA A 2 -46.27 -0.35 33.37
C ALA A 2 -44.75 -0.28 33.23
N ASP A 3 -44.09 -1.42 33.39
CA ASP A 3 -42.81 -1.83 32.79
C ASP A 3 -41.90 -0.72 32.26
N LEU A 4 -41.35 0.08 33.17
CA LEU A 4 -40.23 0.98 32.84
C LEU A 4 -38.87 0.33 33.11
N ASP A 5 -38.83 -0.85 33.72
CA ASP A 5 -37.59 -1.52 34.11
C ASP A 5 -37.07 -2.53 33.07
N ASP A 6 -37.88 -2.89 32.06
CA ASP A 6 -37.55 -3.96 31.09
C ASP A 6 -37.14 -3.45 29.70
N ILE A 7 -36.93 -2.14 29.55
CA ILE A 7 -36.35 -1.53 28.33
C ILE A 7 -34.90 -1.11 28.63
N LYS A 8 -34.07 -2.06 29.06
CA LYS A 8 -32.62 -1.83 29.11
C LYS A 8 -31.99 -2.11 27.75
N GLU A 9 -31.96 -1.06 26.95
CA GLU A 9 -30.76 -0.61 26.22
C GLU A 9 -29.98 -1.70 25.46
N GLY A 10 -30.46 -2.05 24.26
CA GLY A 10 -29.77 -2.95 23.32
C GLY A 10 -28.54 -2.36 22.60
N LYS A 11 -27.80 -1.44 23.23
CA LYS A 11 -26.58 -0.87 22.64
C LYS A 11 -25.44 -0.86 23.66
N ASP A 12 -24.41 -1.65 23.38
CA ASP A 12 -23.13 -1.58 24.10
C ASP A 12 -22.24 -0.50 23.46
N PHE A 13 -22.01 0.58 24.20
CA PHE A 13 -21.14 1.68 23.78
C PHE A 13 -19.70 1.56 24.31
N GLY A 14 -19.38 0.52 25.08
CA GLY A 14 -18.04 0.31 25.64
C GLY A 14 -17.59 1.42 26.59
N ILE A 15 -18.49 1.95 27.43
CA ILE A 15 -18.26 3.10 28.33
C ILE A 15 -17.10 2.84 29.32
N ASP A 16 -16.81 1.58 29.60
CA ASP A 16 -15.72 1.10 30.45
C ASP A 16 -14.35 1.05 29.73
N ARG A 17 -14.31 1.28 28.41
CA ARG A 17 -13.10 1.14 27.57
C ARG A 17 -12.79 2.45 26.85
N PRO A 18 -11.78 3.20 27.27
CA PRO A 18 -11.38 4.41 26.56
C PRO A 18 -10.86 4.07 25.15
N GLN A 19 -11.22 4.89 24.16
CA GLN A 19 -10.64 4.79 22.82
C GLN A 19 -9.12 5.01 22.89
N GLN A 20 -8.37 4.18 22.18
CA GLN A 20 -6.92 4.32 22.03
C GLN A 20 -6.55 4.56 20.56
N ASN A 21 -5.57 5.41 20.33
CA ASN A 21 -5.01 5.62 19.00
C ASN A 21 -3.98 4.52 18.69
N THR A 22 -4.00 4.03 17.45
CA THR A 22 -2.96 3.12 16.95
C THR A 22 -1.78 3.95 16.45
N LEU A 23 -0.56 3.60 16.86
CA LEU A 23 0.66 4.29 16.43
C LEU A 23 1.08 3.85 15.02
N TYR A 24 1.49 4.81 14.21
CA TYR A 24 2.18 4.54 12.95
C TYR A 24 3.70 4.44 13.20
N THR A 25 4.27 3.25 13.03
CA THR A 25 5.61 2.91 13.52
C THR A 25 6.73 3.07 12.49
N LEU A 26 6.39 3.41 11.23
CA LEU A 26 7.39 3.66 10.20
C LEU A 26 8.28 4.84 10.60
N LYS A 27 9.60 4.61 10.55
CA LYS A 27 10.62 5.53 11.06
C LYS A 27 10.44 6.94 10.49
N GLY A 28 10.26 7.92 11.38
CA GLY A 28 10.16 9.34 11.00
C GLY A 28 8.82 9.74 10.37
N CYS A 29 7.82 8.85 10.36
CA CYS A 29 6.54 9.09 9.68
C CYS A 29 5.33 9.22 10.62
N GLY A 30 5.54 9.19 11.95
CA GLY A 30 4.47 9.19 12.95
C GLY A 30 3.65 10.48 13.03
N SER A 31 4.15 11.59 12.48
CA SER A 31 3.50 12.91 12.49
C SER A 31 2.99 13.34 11.11
N LEU A 32 2.91 12.42 10.15
CA LEU A 32 2.36 12.70 8.82
C LEU A 32 0.84 12.54 8.83
N ASP A 33 0.16 13.32 7.98
CA ASP A 33 -1.27 13.15 7.73
C ASP A 33 -1.61 11.74 7.23
N TRP A 34 -2.83 11.30 7.53
CA TRP A 34 -3.31 9.96 7.20
C TRP A 34 -3.10 9.58 5.73
N GLY A 35 -3.33 10.53 4.80
CA GLY A 35 -3.17 10.27 3.37
C GLY A 35 -1.74 9.97 2.94
N MET A 36 -0.74 10.47 3.68
CA MET A 36 0.67 10.17 3.45
C MET A 36 1.06 8.86 4.13
N GLN A 37 0.61 8.61 5.36
CA GLN A 37 0.79 7.33 6.05
C GLN A 37 0.19 6.16 5.25
N SER A 38 -1.00 6.34 4.68
CA SER A 38 -1.68 5.35 3.83
C SER A 38 -0.89 5.02 2.57
N ARG A 39 -0.28 6.02 1.91
CA ARG A 39 0.59 5.80 0.74
C ARG A 39 1.88 5.07 1.12
N LEU A 40 2.50 5.45 2.23
CA LEU A 40 3.71 4.81 2.73
C LEU A 40 3.47 3.36 3.16
N ALA A 41 2.31 3.05 3.74
CA ALA A 41 1.91 1.68 4.10
C ALA A 41 1.73 0.75 2.89
N ARG A 42 1.59 1.30 1.67
CA ARG A 42 1.59 0.54 0.41
C ARG A 42 2.99 0.31 -0.16
N ILE A 43 3.98 1.09 0.29
CA ILE A 43 5.39 0.93 -0.09
C ILE A 43 6.08 0.02 0.92
N PHE A 44 5.94 0.32 2.20
CA PHE A 44 6.54 -0.43 3.30
C PHE A 44 5.48 -1.30 3.97
N ASN A 45 5.71 -2.61 4.00
CA ASN A 45 4.81 -3.55 4.64
C ASN A 45 4.62 -3.17 6.13
N PRO A 46 3.39 -2.93 6.61
CA PRO A 46 3.13 -2.45 7.97
C PRO A 46 3.62 -3.39 9.09
N HIS A 47 3.79 -4.69 8.80
CA HIS A 47 4.28 -5.66 9.77
C HIS A 47 5.81 -5.63 9.89
N SER A 48 6.53 -5.48 8.78
CA SER A 48 8.00 -5.54 8.75
C SER A 48 8.68 -4.17 8.68
N ASN A 49 7.94 -3.11 8.32
CA ASN A 49 8.44 -1.78 7.99
C ASN A 49 9.54 -1.79 6.90
N ARG A 50 9.49 -2.77 5.99
CA ARG A 50 10.44 -2.97 4.90
C ARG A 50 9.71 -3.11 3.56
N THR A 51 10.48 -3.02 2.47
CA THR A 51 9.99 -3.13 1.10
C THR A 51 11.00 -3.83 0.21
N VAL A 52 10.53 -4.65 -0.72
CA VAL A 52 11.26 -5.13 -1.89
C VAL A 52 10.72 -4.38 -3.11
N MET A 53 11.48 -3.38 -3.55
CA MET A 53 11.12 -2.53 -4.69
C MET A 53 11.83 -2.99 -5.96
N LEU A 54 11.07 -3.25 -7.02
CA LEU A 54 11.60 -3.58 -8.34
C LEU A 54 11.67 -2.31 -9.21
N ALA A 55 12.89 -1.90 -9.54
CA ALA A 55 13.17 -0.71 -10.35
C ALA A 55 13.55 -1.09 -11.79
N PHE A 56 12.87 -0.48 -12.76
CA PHE A 56 13.08 -0.69 -14.20
C PHE A 56 12.88 0.61 -15.01
N ASP A 57 13.25 1.75 -14.41
CA ASP A 57 13.19 3.08 -15.01
C ASP A 57 14.47 3.48 -15.77
N HIS A 58 15.50 2.63 -15.77
CA HIS A 58 16.81 2.87 -16.42
C HIS A 58 16.72 3.39 -17.86
N GLY A 59 15.74 2.91 -18.62
CA GLY A 59 15.55 3.30 -20.02
C GLY A 59 15.14 4.76 -20.22
N TYR A 60 14.80 5.50 -19.16
CA TYR A 60 14.51 6.93 -19.23
C TYR A 60 15.66 7.74 -19.88
N PHE A 61 16.91 7.35 -19.62
CA PHE A 61 18.08 8.01 -20.20
C PHE A 61 18.98 7.09 -21.03
N GLN A 62 18.92 5.77 -20.81
CA GLN A 62 19.79 4.79 -21.46
C GLN A 62 19.19 4.14 -22.72
N GLY A 63 17.89 4.33 -22.99
CA GLY A 63 17.19 3.56 -24.00
C GLY A 63 16.99 2.09 -23.58
N PRO A 64 16.97 1.13 -24.52
CA PRO A 64 16.75 -0.28 -24.19
C PRO A 64 18.00 -0.92 -23.57
N THR A 65 18.23 -0.68 -22.28
CA THR A 65 19.30 -1.33 -21.50
C THR A 65 19.08 -2.84 -21.44
N THR A 66 20.17 -3.61 -21.36
CA THR A 66 20.17 -5.07 -21.25
C THR A 66 19.15 -5.58 -20.22
N GLY A 67 18.25 -6.46 -20.66
CA GLY A 67 17.18 -7.06 -19.84
C GLY A 67 15.87 -6.27 -19.79
N LEU A 68 15.86 -5.02 -20.27
CA LEU A 68 14.68 -4.12 -20.31
C LEU A 68 14.18 -3.85 -21.74
N GLU A 69 14.67 -4.60 -22.73
CA GLU A 69 14.29 -4.44 -24.13
C GLU A 69 12.80 -4.79 -24.34
N ARG A 70 12.29 -5.75 -23.56
CA ARG A 70 10.91 -6.25 -23.59
C ARG A 70 10.35 -6.42 -22.20
N ILE A 71 10.05 -5.30 -21.52
CA ILE A 71 9.49 -5.25 -20.16
C ILE A 71 8.25 -6.14 -20.02
N ASP A 72 7.43 -6.22 -21.08
CA ASP A 72 6.24 -7.07 -21.17
C ASP A 72 6.53 -8.58 -21.07
N LEU A 73 7.75 -9.00 -21.41
CA LEU A 73 8.18 -10.40 -21.36
C LEU A 73 9.15 -10.68 -20.21
N SER A 74 10.15 -9.82 -20.01
CA SER A 74 11.24 -10.06 -19.06
C SER A 74 10.93 -9.59 -17.64
N ILE A 75 10.14 -8.53 -17.49
CA ILE A 75 9.88 -7.89 -16.19
C ILE A 75 8.47 -8.19 -15.68
N ALA A 76 7.46 -8.25 -16.57
CA ALA A 76 6.09 -8.47 -16.16
C ALA A 76 5.85 -9.73 -15.30
N PRO A 77 6.50 -10.87 -15.55
CA PRO A 77 6.38 -12.04 -14.68
C PRO A 77 6.84 -11.81 -13.23
N LEU A 78 7.73 -10.84 -13.00
CA LEU A 78 8.30 -10.55 -11.68
C LEU A 78 7.39 -9.66 -10.81
N PHE A 79 6.33 -9.08 -11.37
CA PHE A 79 5.49 -8.12 -10.63
C PHE A 79 4.84 -8.73 -9.39
N ALA A 80 4.46 -10.00 -9.44
CA ALA A 80 3.82 -10.70 -8.33
C ALA A 80 4.76 -10.95 -7.14
N ASP A 81 6.07 -10.94 -7.37
CA ASP A 81 7.09 -11.24 -6.36
C ASP A 81 7.66 -9.98 -5.69
N THR A 82 7.05 -8.82 -5.93
CA THR A 82 7.56 -7.51 -5.51
C THR A 82 6.51 -6.73 -4.75
N ASP A 83 6.94 -5.94 -3.76
CA ASP A 83 6.00 -5.12 -2.98
C ASP A 83 5.55 -3.89 -3.78
N VAL A 84 6.47 -3.31 -4.56
CA VAL A 84 6.24 -2.04 -5.27
C VAL A 84 7.09 -1.94 -6.53
N LEU A 85 6.51 -1.34 -7.58
CA LEU A 85 7.16 -1.09 -8.87
C LEU A 85 7.65 0.36 -8.96
N MET A 86 8.89 0.54 -9.40
CA MET A 86 9.49 1.84 -9.73
C MET A 86 9.77 1.91 -11.23
N CYS A 87 9.03 2.76 -11.93
CA CYS A 87 9.11 2.90 -13.39
C CYS A 87 8.70 4.30 -13.86
N THR A 88 8.92 4.59 -15.14
CA THR A 88 8.43 5.84 -15.74
C THR A 88 6.93 5.76 -16.02
N ARG A 89 6.26 6.92 -16.04
CA ARG A 89 4.84 7.01 -16.44
C ARG A 89 4.56 6.45 -17.84
N GLY A 90 5.55 6.50 -18.74
CA GLY A 90 5.40 6.02 -20.11
C GLY A 90 5.33 4.50 -20.15
N VAL A 91 6.26 3.84 -19.46
CA VAL A 91 6.27 2.38 -19.30
C VAL A 91 4.99 1.91 -18.61
N LEU A 92 4.58 2.59 -17.53
CA LEU A 92 3.38 2.20 -16.76
C LEU A 92 2.07 2.27 -17.57
N ARG A 93 1.96 3.19 -18.53
CA ARG A 93 0.73 3.41 -19.32
C ARG A 93 0.73 2.68 -20.65
N SER A 94 1.86 2.13 -21.07
CA SER A 94 1.99 1.50 -22.39
C SER A 94 1.26 0.14 -22.40
N PRO A 95 0.56 -0.21 -23.49
CA PRO A 95 -0.04 -1.52 -23.63
C PRO A 95 1.06 -2.59 -23.64
N GLY A 96 0.98 -3.56 -22.72
CA GLY A 96 1.97 -4.63 -22.54
C GLY A 96 2.62 -4.70 -21.15
N THR A 97 2.48 -3.67 -20.31
CA THR A 97 2.97 -3.69 -18.91
C THR A 97 1.86 -3.92 -17.88
N GLY A 98 0.59 -3.90 -18.31
CA GLY A 98 -0.52 -4.34 -17.48
C GLY A 98 -0.67 -5.84 -17.59
N GLY A 99 -0.42 -6.56 -16.49
CA GLY A 99 -0.81 -7.96 -16.37
C GLY A 99 -2.30 -8.10 -16.73
N HIS A 100 -2.62 -9.11 -17.53
CA HIS A 100 -3.98 -9.53 -17.78
C HIS A 100 -4.75 -9.59 -16.45
N GLN A 101 -5.74 -8.71 -16.30
CA GLN A 101 -6.94 -9.01 -15.53
C GLN A 101 -7.91 -9.73 -16.46
#